data_AF-A0A355E029-F1
#
_entry.id   AF-A0A355E029-F1
#
_cell.length_a   1.000
_cell.length_b   1.000
_cell.length_c   1.000
_cell.angle_alpha   90.00
_cell.angle_beta   90.00
_cell.angle_gamma   90.00
#
_symmetry.space_group_name_H-M   'P 1'
#
loop_
_entity.id
_entity.type
_entity.pdbx_description
1 polymer ?
#
loop_
_entity_poly.entity_id
_entity_poly.type
_entity_poly.pdbx_seq_one_letter_code
_entity_poly.pdbx_strand_id
1 'polypeptide(L)'
;MDADVEVLEPRQEPRFRAEFRGPGSFGVLGALLAGGTALSAAGIVALLLFGRALLMAGLLTVMWPIVFSPEFTRWVFGAAALSFWKALLLCVLAEAVLRWLRRGLRN
;
A
#
# COMPACT_ATOMS: atom_id res chain seq x y z
N MET A 1 9.00 -3.18 -71.83
CA MET A 1 7.96 -4.16 -71.46
C MET A 1 8.67 -5.48 -71.64
N ASP A 2 9.14 -6.14 -70.59
CA ASP A 2 8.38 -6.53 -69.41
C ASP A 2 9.19 -6.36 -68.12
N ALA A 3 8.57 -5.77 -67.11
CA ALA A 3 9.13 -5.71 -65.76
C ALA A 3 8.89 -7.07 -65.11
N ASP A 4 9.97 -7.77 -64.76
CA ASP A 4 9.93 -8.89 -63.83
C ASP A 4 9.42 -8.35 -62.48
N VAL A 5 8.12 -8.51 -62.25
CA VAL A 5 7.48 -8.22 -60.97
C VAL A 5 7.97 -9.28 -60.00
N GLU A 6 9.01 -8.93 -59.27
CA GLU A 6 9.47 -9.60 -58.06
C GLU A 6 8.27 -9.73 -57.10
N VAL A 7 7.66 -10.92 -57.10
CA VAL A 7 6.56 -11.26 -56.21
C VAL A 7 7.14 -11.37 -54.80
N LEU A 8 7.18 -10.23 -54.10
CA LEU A 8 7.39 -10.20 -52.66
C LEU A 8 6.28 -11.01 -52.00
N GLU A 9 6.60 -12.21 -51.50
CA GLU A 9 5.72 -12.94 -50.60
C GLU A 9 5.39 -12.04 -49.39
N PRO A 10 4.10 -11.85 -49.05
CA PRO A 10 3.75 -11.13 -47.84
C PRO A 10 4.15 -12.00 -46.65
N ARG A 11 5.29 -11.67 -46.06
CA ARG A 11 5.78 -12.15 -44.77
C ARG A 11 4.62 -12.08 -43.77
N GLN A 12 4.02 -13.24 -43.48
CA GLN A 12 2.96 -13.35 -42.50
C GLN A 12 3.54 -12.95 -41.13
N GLU A 13 3.21 -11.73 -40.69
CA GLU A 13 3.37 -11.35 -39.29
C GLU A 13 2.58 -12.36 -38.46
N PRO A 14 3.19 -13.00 -37.43
CA PRO A 14 2.41 -13.69 -36.43
C PRO A 14 1.66 -12.60 -35.66
N ARG A 15 0.46 -12.23 -36.15
CA ARG A 15 -0.55 -11.57 -35.35
C ARG A 15 -0.89 -12.53 -34.22
N PHE A 16 -0.12 -12.42 -33.13
CA PHE A 16 -0.53 -12.80 -31.79
C PHE A 16 -1.70 -11.88 -31.42
N ARG A 17 -2.85 -12.11 -32.08
CA ARG A 17 -4.13 -11.59 -31.67
C ARG A 17 -4.45 -12.42 -30.44
N ALA A 18 -4.03 -11.91 -29.28
CA ALA A 18 -4.42 -12.43 -27.98
C ALA A 18 -5.93 -12.21 -27.85
N GLU A 19 -6.68 -13.12 -28.45
CA GLU A 19 -8.13 -13.24 -28.33
C GLU A 19 -8.42 -13.85 -26.95
N PHE A 20 -8.15 -13.06 -25.90
CA PHE A 20 -8.62 -13.36 -24.55
C PHE A 20 -10.10 -12.97 -24.46
N ARG A 21 -10.96 -13.78 -25.09
CA ARG A 21 -12.41 -13.74 -24.89
C ARG A 21 -12.87 -15.10 -24.38
N GLY A 22 -12.50 -15.40 -23.14
CA GLY A 22 -13.08 -16.50 -22.36
C GLY A 22 -14.22 -15.98 -21.48
N PRO A 23 -15.42 -16.59 -21.50
CA PRO A 23 -16.57 -16.11 -20.74
C PRO A 23 -16.47 -16.48 -19.24
N GLY A 24 -16.60 -15.49 -18.37
CA GLY A 24 -17.59 -15.56 -17.28
C GLY A 24 -17.23 -16.06 -15.89
N SER A 25 -16.03 -16.59 -15.59
CA SER A 25 -15.74 -17.04 -14.19
C SER A 25 -14.29 -16.88 -13.74
N PHE A 26 -13.32 -17.24 -14.59
CA PHE A 26 -11.89 -17.13 -14.26
C PHE A 26 -11.37 -15.69 -14.20
N GLY A 27 -12.01 -14.76 -14.89
CA GLY A 27 -11.64 -13.33 -14.85
C GLY A 27 -11.94 -12.67 -13.50
N VAL A 28 -12.99 -13.10 -12.79
CA VAL A 28 -13.36 -12.54 -11.48
C VAL A 28 -12.41 -13.04 -10.40
N LEU A 29 -12.07 -14.34 -10.42
CA LEU A 29 -11.08 -14.91 -9.50
C LEU A 29 -9.69 -14.31 -9.76
N GLY A 30 -9.31 -14.13 -11.03
CA GLY A 30 -8.08 -13.44 -11.41
C GLY A 30 -8.08 -11.97 -11.00
N ALA A 31 -9.20 -11.26 -11.13
CA ALA A 31 -9.34 -9.87 -10.69
C ALA A 31 -9.35 -9.73 -9.16
N LEU A 32 -9.93 -10.69 -8.43
CA LEU A 32 -9.87 -10.73 -6.97
C LEU A 32 -8.46 -11.03 -6.46
N LEU A 33 -7.75 -11.98 -7.09
CA LEU A 33 -6.35 -12.22 -6.79
C LEU A 33 -5.51 -10.98 -7.12
N ALA A 34 -5.63 -10.43 -8.33
CA ALA A 34 -4.89 -9.23 -8.72
C ALA A 34 -5.22 -8.02 -7.84
N GLY A 35 -6.49 -7.83 -7.47
CA GLY A 35 -6.93 -6.80 -6.53
C GLY A 35 -6.37 -7.02 -5.13
N GLY A 36 -6.38 -8.26 -4.64
CA GLY A 36 -5.76 -8.65 -3.37
C GLY A 36 -4.25 -8.47 -3.37
N THR A 37 -3.56 -8.82 -4.46
CA THR A 37 -2.13 -8.61 -4.64
C THR A 37 -1.80 -7.12 -4.72
N ALA A 38 -2.61 -6.31 -5.39
CA ALA A 38 -2.43 -4.86 -5.44
C ALA A 38 -2.67 -4.21 -4.07
N LEU A 39 -3.68 -4.64 -3.32
CA LEU A 39 -3.96 -4.17 -1.96
C LEU A 39 -2.84 -4.56 -0.99
N SER A 40 -2.34 -5.80 -1.07
CA SER A 40 -1.21 -6.25 -0.25
C SER A 40 0.08 -5.56 -0.65
N ALA A 41 0.35 -5.34 -1.94
CA ALA A 41 1.49 -4.54 -2.40
C ALA A 41 1.40 -3.09 -1.93
N ALA A 42 0.23 -2.45 -2.01
CA ALA A 42 0.00 -1.11 -1.46
C ALA A 42 0.18 -1.08 0.06
N GLY A 43 -0.30 -2.11 0.76
CA GLY A 43 -0.10 -2.29 2.19
C GLY A 43 1.37 -2.47 2.56
N ILE A 44 2.12 -3.27 1.80
CA ILE A 44 3.56 -3.50 1.97
C ILE A 44 4.35 -2.22 1.65
N VAL A 45 3.99 -1.50 0.59
CA VAL A 45 4.62 -0.22 0.23
C VAL A 45 4.33 0.84 1.30
N ALA A 46 3.12 0.89 1.85
CA ALA A 46 2.81 1.72 3.01
C ALA A 46 3.58 1.28 4.27
N LEU A 47 3.75 -0.03 4.49
CA LEU A 47 4.62 -0.61 5.52
C LEU A 47 6.11 -0.39 5.25
N LEU A 48 6.54 -0.05 4.05
CA LEU A 48 7.94 0.28 3.75
C LEU A 48 8.19 1.79 3.90
N LEU A 49 7.22 2.62 3.48
CA LEU A 49 7.30 4.10 3.55
C LEU A 49 6.96 4.65 4.94
N PHE A 50 5.94 4.08 5.59
CA PHE A 50 5.47 4.44 6.93
C PHE A 50 5.68 3.32 7.94
N GLY A 51 6.41 2.26 7.58
CA GLY A 51 6.60 1.06 8.38
C GLY A 51 6.94 1.31 9.83
N ARG A 52 7.89 2.19 10.07
CA ARG A 52 8.32 2.50 11.43
C ARG A 52 7.19 3.15 12.25
N ALA A 53 6.49 4.11 11.67
CA ALA A 53 5.37 4.79 12.35
C ALA A 53 4.15 3.88 12.48
N LEU A 54 3.81 3.07 11.47
CA LEU A 54 2.73 2.09 11.48
C LEU A 54 2.97 0.96 12.49
N LEU A 55 4.20 0.43 12.51
CA LEU A 55 4.60 -0.64 13.41
C LEU A 55 4.70 -0.11 14.84
N MET A 56 5.24 1.09 15.05
CA MET A 56 5.20 1.76 16.35
C MET A 56 3.76 2.06 16.79
N ALA A 57 2.89 2.54 15.91
CA ALA A 57 1.49 2.80 16.23
C ALA A 57 0.75 1.50 16.58
N GLY A 58 0.95 0.43 15.82
CA GLY A 58 0.37 -0.88 16.11
C GLY A 58 0.87 -1.44 17.44
N LEU A 59 2.18 -1.42 17.66
CA LEU A 59 2.79 -1.85 18.92
C LEU A 59 2.29 -1.02 20.11
N LEU A 60 2.22 0.31 19.93
CA LEU A 60 1.70 1.21 20.94
C LEU A 60 0.23 0.92 21.22
N THR A 61 -0.58 0.61 20.21
CA THR A 61 -2.00 0.27 20.38
C THR A 61 -2.18 -1.01 21.22
N VAL A 62 -1.29 -2.00 21.04
CA VAL A 62 -1.30 -3.25 21.80
C VAL A 62 -0.70 -3.08 23.20
N MET A 63 0.40 -2.34 23.32
CA MET A 63 1.07 -2.10 24.60
C MET A 63 0.32 -1.12 25.50
N TRP A 64 -0.44 -0.18 24.94
CA TRP A 64 -1.11 0.87 25.71
C TRP A 64 -1.99 0.34 26.85
N PRO A 65 -2.91 -0.63 26.64
CA PRO A 65 -3.73 -1.17 27.73
C PRO A 65 -2.93 -1.97 28.77
N ILE A 66 -1.69 -2.38 28.46
CA ILE A 66 -0.80 -3.09 29.38
C ILE A 66 -0.07 -2.09 30.29
N VAL A 67 0.33 -0.95 29.73
CA VAL A 67 1.14 0.07 30.42
C VAL A 67 0.27 1.08 31.16
N PHE A 68 -0.90 1.42 30.63
CA PHE A 68 -1.77 2.47 31.15
C PHE A 68 -3.14 1.96 31.57
N SER A 69 -3.68 2.51 32.66
CA SER A 69 -5.03 2.17 33.08
C SER A 69 -6.07 2.73 32.08
N PRO A 70 -7.24 2.09 31.95
CA PRO A 70 -8.32 2.60 31.12
C PRO A 70 -8.82 3.97 31.58
N GLU A 71 -8.75 4.27 32.88
CA GLU A 71 -9.17 5.58 33.42
C GLU A 71 -8.25 6.70 32.94
N PHE A 72 -6.94 6.47 32.96
CA PHE A 72 -5.96 7.41 32.42
C PHE A 72 -6.19 7.65 30.93
N THR A 73 -6.42 6.57 30.17
CA THR A 73 -6.69 6.66 28.72
C THR A 73 -7.97 7.44 28.45
N ARG A 74 -9.01 7.26 29.26
CA ARG A 74 -10.26 7.99 29.16
C ARG A 74 -10.10 9.47 29.50
N TRP A 75 -9.26 9.80 30.47
CA TRP A 75 -8.92 11.19 30.81
C TRP A 75 -8.14 11.88 29.68
N VAL A 76 -7.14 11.22 29.10
CA VAL A 76 -6.31 11.79 28.02
C VAL A 76 -7.04 11.86 26.68
N PHE A 77 -7.77 10.80 26.31
CA PHE A 77 -8.32 10.65 24.96
C PHE A 77 -9.85 10.73 24.88
N GLY A 78 -10.53 10.91 26.01
CA GLY A 78 -12.00 10.89 26.10
C GLY A 78 -12.62 9.51 25.87
N ALA A 79 -11.81 8.46 25.71
CA ALA A 79 -12.24 7.11 25.36
C ALA A 79 -11.49 6.06 26.18
N ALA A 80 -12.17 4.97 26.54
CA ALA A 80 -11.59 3.89 27.34
C ALA A 80 -10.50 3.10 26.60
N ALA A 81 -10.48 3.17 25.26
CA ALA A 81 -9.50 2.50 24.41
C ALA A 81 -8.83 3.50 23.47
N LEU A 82 -7.54 3.30 23.25
CA LEU A 82 -6.76 4.10 22.31
C LEU A 82 -7.01 3.56 20.89
N SER A 83 -7.64 4.38 20.03
CA SER A 83 -7.93 3.96 18.67
C SER A 83 -6.66 3.96 17.82
N PHE A 84 -6.53 2.98 16.92
CA PHE A 84 -5.38 2.86 16.03
C PHE A 84 -5.06 4.17 15.29
N TRP A 85 -6.07 4.89 14.82
CA TRP A 85 -5.90 6.18 14.15
C TRP A 85 -5.31 7.26 15.05
N LYS A 86 -5.71 7.31 16.34
CA LYS A 86 -5.13 8.22 17.33
C LYS A 86 -3.66 7.86 17.61
N ALA A 87 -3.32 6.57 17.71
CA ALA A 87 -1.94 6.11 17.87
C ALA A 87 -1.07 6.52 16.66
N LEU A 88 -1.59 6.32 15.45
CA LEU A 88 -0.89 6.66 14.22
C LEU A 88 -0.64 8.16 14.10
N LEU A 89 -1.65 8.99 14.37
CA LEU A 89 -1.51 10.44 14.42
C LEU A 89 -0.46 10.88 15.45
N LEU A 90 -0.46 10.29 16.65
CA LEU A 90 0.54 10.56 17.69
C LEU A 90 1.96 10.20 17.23
N CYS A 91 2.14 9.03 16.61
CA CYS A 91 3.43 8.61 16.09
C CYS A 91 3.92 9.55 14.97
N VAL A 92 3.05 9.91 14.01
CA VAL A 92 3.40 10.84 12.93
C VAL A 92 3.73 12.22 13.48
N LEU A 93 2.95 12.72 14.44
CA LEU A 93 3.22 13.99 15.10
C LEU A 93 4.55 13.96 15.87
N ALA A 94 4.82 12.89 16.61
CA ALA A 94 6.08 12.71 17.32
C ALA A 94 7.28 12.67 16.36
N GLU A 95 7.17 11.98 15.23
CA GLU A 95 8.22 12.00 14.20
C GLU A 95 8.40 13.38 13.58
N ALA A 96 7.31 14.10 13.30
CA ALA A 96 7.36 15.47 12.79
C ALA A 96 8.07 16.41 13.79
N VAL A 97 7.72 16.33 15.08
CA VAL A 97 8.35 17.10 16.16
C VAL A 97 9.82 16.72 16.30
N LEU A 98 10.18 15.43 16.30
CA LEU A 98 11.57 15.00 16.34
C LEU A 98 12.36 15.52 15.13
N ARG A 99 11.75 15.49 13.94
CA ARG A 99 12.38 15.96 12.71
C ARG A 99 12.58 17.47 12.74
N TRP A 100 11.61 18.21 13.30
CA TRP A 100 11.72 19.65 13.50
C TRP A 100 12.79 19.99 14.54
N LEU A 101 12.79 19.32 15.69
CA LEU A 101 13.79 19.49 16.74
C LEU A 101 15.21 19.18 16.23
N ARG A 102 15.39 18.08 15.49
CA ARG A 102 16.67 17.72 14.86
C ARG A 102 17.13 18.73 13.81
N ARG A 103 16.21 19.39 13.10
CA ARG A 103 16.55 20.47 12.17
C ARG A 103 16.93 21.75 12.91
N GLY A 104 16.18 22.12 13.95
CA GLY A 104 16.45 23.29 14.78
C GLY A 104 17.78 23.20 15.54
N LEU A 105 18.18 21.99 15.97
CA LEU A 105 19.47 21.74 16.62
C LEU A 105 20.67 21.74 15.65
N ARG A 106 20.43 21.74 14.33
CA ARG A 106 21.48 21.68 13.30
C ARG A 106 21.71 23.03 12.59
N ASN A 107 20.93 24.05 12.94
CA ASN A 107 21.09 25.44 12.50
C ASN A 107 21.62 26.28 13.68
#